data_AF-D5RU40-F1
#
_entry.id   AF-D5RU40-F1
#
_cell.length_a   1.000
_cell.length_b   1.000
_cell.length_c   1.000
_cell.angle_alpha   90.00
_cell.angle_beta   90.00
_cell.angle_gamma   90.00
#
_symmetry.space_group_name_H-M   'P 1'
#
loop_
_entity.id
_entity.type
_entity.pdbx_description
1 polymer ?
#
loop_
_entity_poly.entity_id
_entity_poly.type
_entity_poly.pdbx_seq_one_letter_code
_entity_poly.pdbx_strand_id
1 'polypeptide(L)'
;MDDLLADFLTETNEGLASLDVALLKLEKAPDDKPTLSEIFRSVHTIKGTCGFLGLSRLEKVAHAAENVLGKYRDGSLKVTPEGITLILSAIDCLKTIVAGLEASGSEPQGDDTRLIAALDAAWRGEMPVAPGA
;
A
#
# COMPACT_ATOMS: atom_id res chain seq x y z
N MET A 1 -20.97 -14.84 0.05
CA MET A 1 -19.71 -14.50 -0.61
C MET A 1 -19.82 -13.09 -1.19
N ASP A 2 -20.91 -12.78 -1.90
CA ASP A 2 -21.16 -11.44 -2.47
C ASP A 2 -21.31 -10.33 -1.42
N ASP A 3 -22.01 -10.56 -0.30
CA ASP A 3 -22.15 -9.54 0.77
C ASP A 3 -20.79 -9.19 1.41
N LEU A 4 -19.96 -10.21 1.67
CA LEU A 4 -18.63 -10.03 2.25
C LEU A 4 -17.68 -9.29 1.29
N LEU A 5 -17.79 -9.56 -0.01
CA LEU A 5 -17.02 -8.85 -1.03
C LEU A 5 -17.48 -7.39 -1.13
N ALA A 6 -18.79 -7.12 -1.07
CA ALA A 6 -19.34 -5.77 -1.11
C ALA A 6 -18.91 -4.94 0.12
N ASP A 7 -18.95 -5.52 1.31
CA ASP A 7 -18.46 -4.91 2.54
C ASP A 7 -16.96 -4.60 2.42
N PHE A 8 -16.16 -5.58 1.95
CA PHE A 8 -14.73 -5.39 1.71
C PHE A 8 -14.44 -4.25 0.71
N LEU A 9 -15.15 -4.20 -0.42
CA LEU A 9 -14.96 -3.15 -1.43
C LEU A 9 -15.29 -1.77 -0.85
N THR A 10 -16.35 -1.66 -0.05
CA THR A 10 -16.75 -0.42 0.61
C THR A 10 -15.69 0.04 1.60
N GLU A 11 -15.33 -0.82 2.56
CA GLU A 11 -14.32 -0.51 3.59
C GLU A 11 -12.94 -0.21 2.99
N THR A 12 -12.55 -0.96 1.96
CA THR A 12 -11.24 -0.79 1.31
C THR A 12 -11.19 0.52 0.54
N ASN A 13 -12.24 0.91 -0.18
CA ASN A 13 -12.29 2.20 -0.86
C ASN A 13 -12.22 3.38 0.14
N GLU A 14 -12.92 3.30 1.27
CA GLU A 14 -12.83 4.31 2.35
C GLU A 14 -11.43 4.37 2.96
N GLY A 15 -10.82 3.20 3.20
CA GLY A 15 -9.46 3.07 3.71
C GLY A 15 -8.42 3.64 2.75
N LEU A 16 -8.54 3.37 1.45
CA LEU A 16 -7.65 3.89 0.40
C LEU A 16 -7.77 5.41 0.26
N ALA A 17 -8.99 5.97 0.34
CA ALA A 17 -9.19 7.41 0.33
C ALA A 17 -8.56 8.10 1.56
N SER A 18 -8.66 7.47 2.74
CA SER A 18 -8.03 7.96 3.97
C SER A 18 -6.50 7.89 3.89
N LEU A 19 -5.97 6.83 3.26
CA LEU A 19 -4.53 6.65 3.03
C LEU A 19 -3.92 7.77 2.18
N ASP A 20 -4.61 8.25 1.14
CA ASP A 20 -4.13 9.38 0.32
C ASP A 20 -3.89 10.63 1.17
N VAL A 21 -4.87 10.99 2.02
CA VAL A 21 -4.78 12.16 2.89
C VAL A 21 -3.65 12.00 3.91
N ALA A 22 -3.53 10.81 4.50
CA ALA A 22 -2.49 10.51 5.47
C ALA A 22 -1.09 10.54 4.82
N LEU A 23 -0.92 10.03 3.60
CA LEU A 23 0.35 10.07 2.87
C LEU A 23 0.76 11.50 2.49
N LEU A 24 -0.17 12.34 2.07
CA LEU A 24 0.09 13.78 1.83
C LEU A 24 0.51 14.52 3.11
N LYS A 25 -0.05 14.13 4.27
CA LYS A 25 0.37 14.66 5.56
C LYS A 25 1.78 14.18 5.91
N LEU A 26 2.07 12.90 5.70
CA LEU A 26 3.38 12.31 5.93
C LEU A 26 4.48 12.93 5.06
N GLU A 27 4.16 13.29 3.81
CA GLU A 27 5.08 13.99 2.92
C GLU A 27 5.56 15.34 3.49
N LYS A 28 4.66 16.06 4.16
CA LYS A 28 4.96 17.33 4.82
C LYS A 28 5.62 17.15 6.19
N ALA A 29 5.33 16.04 6.87
CA ALA A 29 5.83 15.73 8.21
C ALA A 29 6.32 14.26 8.28
N PRO A 30 7.51 13.96 7.73
CA PRO A 30 8.02 12.58 7.62
C PRO A 30 8.24 11.87 8.97
N ASP A 31 8.40 12.65 10.05
CA ASP A 31 8.61 12.15 11.41
C ASP A 31 7.30 12.02 12.22
N ASP A 32 6.13 12.26 11.61
CA ASP A 32 4.81 12.12 12.25
C ASP A 32 4.46 10.64 12.50
N LYS A 33 4.95 10.11 13.63
CA LYS A 33 4.72 8.73 14.07
C LYS A 33 3.24 8.36 14.19
N PRO A 34 2.34 9.23 14.70
CA PRO A 34 0.90 8.98 14.64
C PRO A 34 0.40 8.69 13.23
N THR A 35 0.75 9.52 12.25
CA THR A 35 0.32 9.33 10.86
C THR A 35 0.95 8.09 10.22
N LEU A 36 2.23 7.79 10.48
CA LEU A 36 2.84 6.51 10.05
C LEU A 36 2.10 5.30 10.62
N SER A 37 1.69 5.37 11.89
CA SER A 37 0.98 4.27 12.55
C SER A 37 -0.42 4.07 12.00
N GLU A 38 -1.11 5.15 11.63
CA GLU A 38 -2.40 5.13 10.95
C GLU A 38 -2.28 4.46 9.58
N ILE A 39 -1.36 4.94 8.74
CA ILE A 39 -1.10 4.39 7.39
C ILE A 39 -0.79 2.89 7.47
N PHE A 40 0.13 2.51 8.37
CA PHE A 40 0.51 1.10 8.56
C PHE A 40 -0.70 0.24 8.94
N ARG A 41 -1.55 0.71 9.87
CA ARG A 41 -2.73 -0.06 10.31
C ARG A 41 -3.74 -0.24 9.18
N SER A 42 -4.01 0.80 8.39
CA SER A 42 -4.93 0.70 7.26
C SER A 42 -4.44 -0.32 6.22
N VAL A 43 -3.15 -0.27 5.85
CA VAL A 43 -2.58 -1.26 4.92
C VAL A 43 -2.57 -2.67 5.51
N HIS A 44 -2.27 -2.82 6.82
CA HIS A 44 -2.32 -4.11 7.52
C HIS A 44 -3.71 -4.74 7.49
N THR A 45 -4.75 -3.94 7.74
CA THR A 45 -6.15 -4.39 7.68
C THR A 45 -6.51 -4.82 6.26
N ILE A 46 -6.21 -4.02 5.25
CA ILE A 46 -6.49 -4.35 3.84
C ILE A 46 -5.82 -5.69 3.47
N LYS A 47 -4.53 -5.86 3.80
CA LYS A 47 -3.79 -7.11 3.57
C LYS A 47 -4.47 -8.31 4.25
N GLY A 48 -4.85 -8.16 5.52
CA GLY A 48 -5.52 -9.21 6.28
C GLY A 48 -6.82 -9.68 5.63
N THR A 49 -7.65 -8.74 5.18
CA THR A 49 -8.91 -9.06 4.51
C THR A 49 -8.68 -9.66 3.12
N CYS A 50 -7.66 -9.21 2.38
CA CYS A 50 -7.29 -9.80 1.09
C CYS A 50 -6.89 -11.28 1.22
N GLY A 51 -6.06 -11.61 2.21
CA GLY A 51 -5.66 -13.00 2.47
C GLY A 51 -6.83 -13.89 2.88
N PHE A 52 -7.80 -13.35 3.64
CA PHE A 52 -9.03 -14.06 4.00
C PHE A 52 -9.93 -14.33 2.78
N LEU A 53 -10.03 -13.37 1.86
CA LEU A 53 -10.86 -13.46 0.64
C LEU A 53 -10.18 -14.20 -0.52
N GLY A 54 -8.90 -14.56 -0.38
CA GLY A 54 -8.12 -15.21 -1.44
C GLY A 54 -7.72 -14.26 -2.58
N LEU A 55 -7.74 -12.94 -2.34
CA LEU A 55 -7.37 -11.89 -3.29
C LEU A 55 -5.85 -11.76 -3.36
N SER A 56 -5.24 -12.72 -4.07
CA SER A 56 -3.80 -12.97 -4.04
C SER A 56 -2.97 -11.84 -4.63
N ARG A 57 -3.48 -11.11 -5.63
CA ARG A 57 -2.76 -10.00 -6.25
C ARG A 57 -2.74 -8.79 -5.32
N LEU A 58 -3.91 -8.42 -4.76
CA LEU A 58 -4.04 -7.36 -3.74
C LEU A 58 -3.18 -7.66 -2.52
N GLU A 59 -3.23 -8.88 -2.00
CA GLU A 59 -2.47 -9.29 -0.81
C GLU A 59 -0.97 -9.07 -1.01
N LYS A 60 -0.42 -9.44 -2.17
CA LYS A 60 1.02 -9.28 -2.47
C LYS A 60 1.45 -7.82 -2.46
N VAL A 61 0.68 -6.94 -3.10
CA VAL A 61 0.99 -5.50 -3.16
C VAL A 61 0.86 -4.87 -1.77
N ALA A 62 -0.22 -5.16 -1.04
CA ALA A 62 -0.45 -4.65 0.31
C ALA A 62 0.64 -5.12 1.29
N HIS A 63 1.06 -6.38 1.19
CA HIS A 63 2.15 -6.93 2.01
C HIS A 63 3.49 -6.25 1.73
N ALA A 64 3.86 -6.05 0.46
CA ALA A 64 5.10 -5.35 0.11
C ALA A 64 5.11 -3.91 0.63
N ALA A 65 3.99 -3.19 0.52
CA ALA A 65 3.85 -1.84 1.08
C ALA A 65 3.92 -1.83 2.62
N GLU A 66 3.24 -2.78 3.27
CA GLU A 66 3.27 -2.93 4.73
C GLU A 66 4.70 -3.13 5.27
N ASN A 67 5.53 -3.93 4.59
CA ASN A 67 6.90 -4.19 5.01
C ASN A 67 7.73 -2.89 5.07
N VAL A 68 7.64 -2.06 4.03
CA VAL A 68 8.32 -0.76 3.98
C VAL A 68 7.79 0.18 5.08
N LEU A 69 6.47 0.29 5.20
CA LEU A 69 5.82 1.11 6.24
C LEU A 69 6.20 0.66 7.66
N GLY A 70 6.38 -0.65 7.87
CA GLY A 70 6.84 -1.22 9.13
C GLY A 70 8.20 -0.68 9.54
N LYS A 71 9.14 -0.61 8.60
CA LYS A 71 10.50 -0.05 8.79
C LYS A 71 10.50 1.45 9.02
N TYR A 72 9.60 2.20 8.37
CA TYR A 72 9.42 3.63 8.65
C TYR A 72 8.87 3.84 10.06
N ARG A 73 7.88 3.04 10.45
CA ARG A 73 7.24 3.13 11.78
C ARG A 73 8.19 2.77 12.91
N ASP A 74 9.02 1.73 12.75
CA ASP A 74 9.97 1.29 13.78
C ASP A 74 11.27 2.12 13.81
N GLY A 75 11.48 2.98 12.79
CA GLY A 75 12.64 3.85 12.68
C GLY A 75 13.89 3.19 12.09
N SER A 76 13.79 1.95 11.60
CA SER A 76 14.88 1.25 10.91
C SER A 76 15.18 1.84 9.53
N LEU A 77 14.20 2.51 8.91
CA LEU A 77 14.38 3.28 7.68
C LEU A 77 13.87 4.71 7.89
N LYS A 78 14.56 5.67 7.28
CA LYS A 78 14.10 7.06 7.21
C LYS A 78 13.07 7.20 6.10
N VAL A 79 11.98 7.91 6.38
CA VAL A 79 11.02 8.31 5.35
C VAL A 79 11.67 9.32 4.40
N THR A 80 11.62 9.06 3.10
CA THR A 80 12.11 9.97 2.04
C THR A 80 11.01 10.27 1.02
N PRO A 81 11.12 11.37 0.25
CA PRO A 81 10.15 11.69 -0.80
C PRO A 81 9.97 10.57 -1.82
N GLU A 82 11.06 9.91 -2.22
CA GLU A 82 11.03 8.78 -3.15
C GLU A 82 10.35 7.56 -2.52
N GLY A 83 10.50 7.37 -1.20
CA GLY A 83 9.85 6.30 -0.45
C GLY A 83 8.35 6.52 -0.36
N ILE A 84 7.92 7.76 -0.09
CA ILE A 84 6.50 8.14 -0.12
C ILE A 84 5.91 7.96 -1.51
N THR A 85 6.62 8.39 -2.56
CA THR A 85 6.21 8.20 -3.97
C THR A 85 6.00 6.72 -4.29
N LEU A 86 6.89 5.85 -3.80
CA LEU A 86 6.79 4.41 -3.99
C LEU A 86 5.58 3.81 -3.25
N ILE A 87 5.28 4.27 -2.03
CA ILE A 87 4.08 3.86 -1.30
C ILE A 87 2.81 4.36 -1.99
N LEU A 88 2.77 5.61 -2.47
CA LEU A 88 1.66 6.12 -3.28
C LEU A 88 1.42 5.25 -4.52
N SER A 89 2.49 4.85 -5.22
CA SER A 89 2.39 3.94 -6.37
C SER A 89 1.78 2.58 -5.99
N ALA A 90 2.07 2.07 -4.78
CA ALA A 90 1.45 0.86 -4.25
C ALA A 90 -0.05 1.07 -3.98
N ILE A 91 -0.43 2.20 -3.37
CA ILE A 91 -1.84 2.53 -3.11
C ILE A 91 -2.63 2.68 -4.42
N ASP A 92 -2.06 3.32 -5.44
CA ASP A 92 -2.71 3.45 -6.75
C ASP A 92 -2.87 2.10 -7.48
N CYS A 93 -1.89 1.21 -7.32
CA CYS A 93 -2.01 -0.18 -7.78
C CYS A 93 -3.16 -0.91 -7.07
N LEU A 94 -3.27 -0.79 -5.73
CA LEU A 94 -4.39 -1.38 -4.97
C LEU A 94 -5.75 -0.85 -5.46
N LYS A 95 -5.89 0.48 -5.64
CA LYS A 95 -7.12 1.08 -6.18
C LYS A 95 -7.48 0.52 -7.56
N THR A 96 -6.49 0.34 -8.42
CA THR A 96 -6.70 -0.22 -9.77
C THR A 96 -7.22 -1.65 -9.70
N ILE A 97 -6.66 -2.48 -8.82
CA ILE A 97 -7.07 -3.87 -8.66
C ILE A 97 -8.47 -3.94 -8.01
N VAL A 98 -8.75 -3.12 -7.00
CA VAL A 98 -10.07 -2.99 -6.35
C VAL A 98 -11.14 -2.58 -7.34
N ALA A 99 -10.88 -1.58 -8.20
CA ALA A 99 -11.84 -1.16 -9.22
C ALA A 99 -12.13 -2.27 -10.24
N GLY A 100 -11.13 -3.04 -10.64
CA GLY A 100 -11.33 -4.20 -11.51
C GLY A 100 -12.12 -5.33 -10.85
N LEU A 101 -11.87 -5.57 -9.55
CA LEU A 101 -12.60 -6.52 -8.73
C LEU A 101 -14.07 -6.12 -8.58
N GLU A 102 -14.36 -4.84 -8.34
CA GLU A 102 -15.72 -4.29 -8.28
C GLU A 102 -16.46 -4.46 -9.62
N ALA A 103 -15.77 -4.21 -10.73
CA ALA A 103 -16.39 -4.27 -12.06
C ALA A 103 -16.66 -5.70 -12.56
N SER A 104 -15.85 -6.68 -12.15
CA SER A 104 -15.86 -8.03 -12.74
C SER A 104 -16.07 -9.17 -11.75
N GLY A 105 -16.08 -8.89 -10.45
CA GLY A 105 -16.13 -9.90 -9.39
C GLY A 105 -14.85 -10.74 -9.26
N SER A 106 -13.77 -10.38 -9.94
CA SER A 106 -12.47 -11.07 -9.87
C SER A 106 -11.31 -10.10 -10.04
N GLU A 107 -10.14 -10.44 -9.50
CA GLU A 107 -8.96 -9.60 -9.67
C GLU A 107 -8.60 -9.47 -11.17
N PRO A 108 -8.42 -8.25 -11.69
CA PRO A 108 -7.98 -8.07 -13.07
C PRO A 108 -6.62 -8.73 -13.30
N GLN A 109 -6.38 -9.19 -14.53
CA GLN A 109 -5.04 -9.63 -14.94
C GLN A 109 -4.06 -8.46 -14.91
N GLY A 110 -2.82 -8.73 -14.53
CA GLY A 110 -1.74 -7.75 -14.52
C GLY A 110 -0.47 -8.29 -13.89
N ASP A 111 0.59 -7.51 -13.97
CA ASP A 111 1.92 -7.86 -13.45
C ASP A 111 2.46 -6.70 -12.61
N ASP A 112 2.47 -6.91 -11.29
CA ASP A 112 2.98 -5.94 -10.31
C ASP A 112 4.40 -6.29 -9.85
N THR A 113 5.07 -7.25 -10.51
CA THR A 113 6.40 -7.75 -10.11
C THR A 113 7.42 -6.63 -10.00
N ARG A 114 7.38 -5.65 -10.92
CA ARG A 114 8.31 -4.50 -10.89
C ARG A 114 8.09 -3.61 -9.67
N LEU A 115 6.83 -3.37 -9.31
CA LEU A 115 6.47 -2.54 -8.17
C LEU A 115 6.82 -3.24 -6.85
N ILE A 116 6.48 -4.53 -6.75
CA ILE A 116 6.85 -5.37 -5.60
C ILE A 116 8.36 -5.42 -5.43
N ALA A 117 9.12 -5.62 -6.52
CA ALA A 117 10.58 -5.62 -6.46
C ALA A 117 11.16 -4.27 -5.99
N ALA A 118 10.56 -3.15 -6.39
CA ALA A 118 10.96 -1.83 -5.93
C ALA A 118 10.65 -1.62 -4.42
N LEU A 119 9.49 -2.07 -3.95
CA LEU A 119 9.13 -2.06 -2.52
C LEU A 119 10.07 -2.93 -1.70
N ASP A 120 10.39 -4.13 -2.18
CA ASP A 120 11.33 -5.04 -1.52
C ASP A 120 12.74 -4.46 -1.46
N ALA A 121 13.19 -3.79 -2.53
CA ALA A 121 14.46 -3.07 -2.54
C ALA A 121 14.45 -1.92 -1.52
N ALA A 122 13.37 -1.14 -1.48
CA ALA A 122 13.22 -0.08 -0.49
C ALA A 122 13.22 -0.62 0.95
N TRP A 123 12.54 -1.74 1.20
CA TRP A 123 12.53 -2.42 2.50
C TRP A 123 13.92 -2.88 2.96
N ARG A 124 14.79 -3.29 2.01
CA ARG A 124 16.20 -3.61 2.26
C ARG A 124 17.09 -2.38 2.47
N GLY A 125 16.57 -1.17 2.27
CA GLY A 125 17.35 0.07 2.25
C GLY A 125 18.12 0.29 0.95
N GLU A 126 17.80 -0.48 -0.10
CA GLU A 126 18.40 -0.44 -1.44
C GLU A 126 17.51 0.36 -2.39
N MET A 127 17.05 1.55 -1.97
CA MET A 127 16.32 2.41 -2.89
C MET A 127 17.23 2.82 -4.03
N PRO A 128 16.77 2.73 -5.30
CA PRO A 128 17.47 3.37 -6.39
C PRO A 128 17.49 4.87 -6.07
N VAL A 129 18.66 5.37 -5.69
CA VAL A 129 18.90 6.80 -5.61
C VAL A 129 18.66 7.32 -7.03
N ALA A 130 17.65 8.16 -7.23
CA ALA A 130 17.55 8.91 -8.47
C ALA A 130 18.90 9.61 -8.67
N PRO A 131 19.55 9.47 -9.83
CA PRO A 131 20.76 10.24 -10.09
C PRO A 131 20.36 11.71 -9.96
N GLY A 132 21.05 12.41 -9.06
CA GLY A 132 20.75 13.79 -8.70
C GLY A 132 20.54 14.66 -9.94
N ALA A 133 19.50 15.48 -9.88
CA ALA A 133 19.31 16.59 -10.80
C ALA A 133 20.52 17.55 -10.77
#